data_AF-A0A1W1CAQ6-F1
#
_entry.id   AF-A0A1W1CAQ6-F1
#
_cell.length_a   1.000
_cell.length_b   1.000
_cell.length_c   1.000
_cell.angle_alpha   90.00
_cell.angle_beta   90.00
_cell.angle_gamma   90.00
#
_symmetry.space_group_name_H-M   'P 1'
#
loop_
_entity.id
_entity.type
_entity.pdbx_description
1 polymer ?
#
loop_
_entity_poly.entity_id
_entity_poly.type
_entity_poly.pdbx_seq_one_letter_code
_entity_poly.pdbx_strand_id
1 'polypeptide(L)'
;MVVTASFPIYDEYDNILAIICVDIRLENILKMVHPSSVDSVAGFISKIAYTSFSFALAAVSLLLFIKGISSFLHFGLDFSAIDINEIFKATILITLSLAIFDLVKAIFEEEVLGKEKKHDDHSGHQTMVRFLGSIIIALSIESLMLVFKFALTDPKKLEYAVYLIGAVSLLLISLSLYMKFSHIEKKSSQKK
;
A
#
# COMPACT_ATOMS: atom_id res chain seq x y z
N MET A 1 -27.02 -7.54 -18.74
CA MET A 1 -28.47 -7.86 -18.77
C MET A 1 -29.27 -6.60 -18.52
N VAL A 2 -30.37 -6.42 -19.23
CA VAL A 2 -31.32 -5.30 -19.06
C VAL A 2 -32.69 -5.87 -18.72
N VAL A 3 -33.46 -5.11 -17.95
CA VAL A 3 -34.87 -5.39 -17.68
C VAL A 3 -35.66 -4.27 -18.34
N THR A 4 -36.57 -4.64 -19.23
CA THR A 4 -37.43 -3.69 -19.95
C THR A 4 -38.80 -3.69 -19.31
N ALA A 5 -39.27 -2.52 -18.86
CA ALA A 5 -40.65 -2.32 -18.44
C ALA A 5 -41.44 -1.68 -19.59
N SER A 6 -42.55 -2.29 -20.00
CA SER A 6 -43.38 -1.77 -21.09
C SER A 6 -44.77 -1.36 -20.59
N PHE A 7 -45.25 -0.18 -21.01
CA PHE A 7 -46.56 0.36 -20.66
C PHE A 7 -47.32 0.81 -21.92
N PRO A 8 -48.50 0.24 -22.23
CA PRO A 8 -49.31 0.66 -23.37
C PRO A 8 -50.12 1.93 -23.06
N ILE A 9 -50.21 2.82 -24.05
CA ILE A 9 -51.04 4.04 -24.03
C ILE A 9 -52.22 3.82 -24.95
N TYR A 10 -53.43 4.09 -24.45
CA TYR A 10 -54.69 3.97 -25.16
C TYR A 10 -55.29 5.35 -25.45
N ASP A 11 -56.06 5.44 -26.54
CA ASP A 11 -56.89 6.60 -26.89
C ASP A 11 -58.22 6.59 -26.11
N GLU A 12 -59.02 7.67 -26.21
CA GLU A 12 -60.36 7.74 -25.60
C GLU A 12 -61.34 6.67 -26.10
N TYR A 13 -61.02 6.04 -27.23
CA TYR A 13 -61.76 4.91 -27.81
C TYR A 13 -61.15 3.54 -27.50
N ASP A 14 -60.26 3.46 -26.51
CA ASP A 14 -59.59 2.23 -26.04
C ASP A 14 -58.71 1.54 -27.10
N ASN A 15 -58.27 2.30 -28.10
CA ASN A 15 -57.34 1.84 -29.13
C ASN A 15 -55.89 2.09 -28.69
N ILE A 16 -54.99 1.13 -28.90
CA ILE A 16 -53.57 1.28 -28.55
C ILE A 16 -52.92 2.32 -29.48
N LEU A 17 -52.49 3.45 -28.92
CA LEU A 17 -51.76 4.50 -29.63
C LEU A 17 -50.26 4.19 -29.70
N ALA A 18 -49.66 3.80 -28.58
CA ALA A 18 -48.22 3.56 -28.47
C ALA A 18 -47.87 2.67 -27.27
N ILE A 19 -46.68 2.06 -27.28
CA ILE A 19 -46.12 1.33 -26.14
C ILE A 19 -44.83 2.02 -25.71
N ILE A 20 -44.77 2.47 -24.46
CA ILE A 20 -43.56 3.02 -23.86
C ILE A 20 -42.73 1.85 -23.32
N CYS A 21 -41.48 1.72 -23.76
CA CYS A 21 -40.52 0.78 -23.21
C CYS A 21 -39.44 1.54 -22.44
N VAL A 22 -39.23 1.19 -21.18
CA VAL A 22 -38.18 1.74 -20.32
C VAL A 22 -37.19 0.63 -20.01
N ASP A 23 -35.98 0.76 -20.56
CA ASP A 23 -34.88 -0.15 -20.29
C ASP A 23 -34.11 0.29 -19.05
N ILE A 24 -34.07 -0.58 -18.05
CA ILE A 24 -33.26 -0.40 -16.86
C ILE A 24 -32.19 -1.48 -16.86
N ARG A 25 -30.93 -1.06 -16.76
CA ARG A 25 -29.82 -2.02 -16.61
C ARG A 25 -29.99 -2.78 -15.31
N LEU A 26 -29.87 -4.10 -15.35
CA LEU A 26 -30.07 -4.98 -14.19
C LEU A 26 -29.10 -4.61 -13.03
N GLU A 27 -27.91 -4.12 -13.35
CA GLU A 27 -26.93 -3.60 -12.39
C GLU A 27 -27.48 -2.44 -11.53
N ASN A 28 -28.35 -1.59 -12.10
CA ASN A 28 -28.93 -0.46 -11.40
C ASN A 28 -30.09 -0.90 -10.50
N ILE A 29 -30.87 -1.89 -10.92
CA ILE A 29 -31.94 -2.49 -10.10
C ILE A 29 -31.33 -3.25 -8.93
N LEU A 30 -30.27 -4.02 -9.16
CA LEU A 30 -29.63 -4.82 -8.12
C LEU A 30 -29.04 -3.94 -7.01
N LYS A 31 -28.45 -2.79 -7.37
CA LYS A 31 -27.98 -1.77 -6.40
C LYS A 31 -29.10 -1.11 -5.59
N MET A 32 -30.33 -1.09 -6.11
CA MET A 32 -31.48 -0.48 -5.46
C MET A 32 -32.28 -1.48 -4.60
N VAL A 33 -32.33 -2.75 -5.01
CA VAL A 33 -33.06 -3.84 -4.33
C VAL A 33 -32.22 -4.51 -3.27
N HIS A 34 -30.92 -4.69 -3.54
CA HIS A 34 -29.93 -4.97 -2.52
C HIS A 34 -29.07 -3.72 -2.40
N PRO A 35 -29.48 -2.71 -1.62
CA PRO A 35 -28.46 -1.90 -0.98
C PRO A 35 -27.59 -2.95 -0.30
N SER A 36 -26.33 -3.06 -0.71
CA SER A 36 -25.43 -4.02 -0.11
C SER A 36 -25.18 -3.52 1.31
N SER A 37 -26.13 -3.82 2.19
CA SER A 37 -26.11 -3.53 3.61
C SER A 37 -25.18 -4.49 4.35
N VAL A 38 -24.06 -4.85 3.70
CA VAL A 38 -22.76 -5.02 4.34
C VAL A 38 -22.16 -3.64 4.71
N ASP A 39 -23.07 -2.70 4.97
CA ASP A 39 -22.96 -1.26 5.17
C ASP A 39 -22.57 -0.91 6.60
N SER A 40 -21.80 0.17 6.68
CA SER A 40 -21.55 1.04 7.83
C SER A 40 -20.86 0.43 9.04
N VAL A 41 -21.42 -0.54 9.76
CA VAL A 41 -20.90 -0.91 11.08
C VAL A 41 -19.60 -1.72 11.01
N ALA A 42 -19.53 -2.74 10.15
CA ALA A 42 -18.31 -3.53 9.98
C ALA A 42 -17.17 -2.70 9.35
N GLY A 43 -17.50 -1.85 8.38
CA GLY A 43 -16.56 -0.89 7.80
C GLY A 43 -16.08 0.15 8.83
N PHE A 44 -16.98 0.67 9.67
CA PHE A 44 -16.65 1.63 10.74
C PHE A 44 -15.79 0.99 11.84
N ILE A 45 -16.10 -0.25 12.25
CA ILE A 45 -15.27 -1.01 13.20
C ILE A 45 -13.88 -1.26 12.61
N SER A 46 -13.81 -1.71 11.36
CA SER A 46 -12.53 -1.93 10.67
C SER A 46 -11.73 -0.63 10.58
N LYS A 47 -12.40 0.47 10.22
CA LYS A 47 -11.80 1.81 10.18
C LYS A 47 -11.25 2.25 11.54
N ILE A 48 -11.98 2.04 12.63
CA ILE A 48 -11.51 2.33 13.99
C ILE A 48 -10.30 1.46 14.32
N ALA A 49 -10.36 0.16 14.02
CA ALA A 49 -9.26 -0.76 14.26
C ALA A 49 -8.00 -0.33 13.50
N TYR A 50 -8.09 -0.08 12.19
CA TYR A 50 -6.97 0.40 11.37
C TYR A 50 -6.45 1.77 11.82
N THR A 51 -7.32 2.66 12.29
CA THR A 51 -6.89 3.96 12.86
C THR A 51 -6.08 3.75 14.14
N SER A 52 -6.55 2.88 15.04
CA SER A 52 -5.82 2.56 16.28
C SER A 52 -4.47 1.90 16.02
N PHE A 53 -4.42 0.99 15.04
CA PHE A 53 -3.19 0.31 14.63
C PHE A 53 -2.20 1.28 13.97
N SER A 54 -2.69 2.15 13.09
CA SER A 54 -1.88 3.20 12.46
C SER A 54 -1.29 4.16 13.51
N PHE A 55 -2.06 4.53 14.53
CA PHE A 55 -1.58 5.36 15.63
C PHE A 55 -0.51 4.64 16.48
N ALA A 56 -0.72 3.37 16.80
CA ALA A 56 0.26 2.57 17.54
C ALA A 56 1.57 2.41 16.76
N LEU A 57 1.50 2.08 15.47
CA LEU A 57 2.67 1.99 14.60
C LEU A 57 3.37 3.35 14.43
N ALA A 58 2.61 4.46 14.36
CA ALA A 58 3.19 5.80 14.32
C ALA A 58 4.00 6.10 15.59
N ALA A 59 3.48 5.74 16.76
CA ALA A 59 4.19 5.88 18.02
C ALA A 59 5.46 5.01 18.07
N VAL A 60 5.39 3.77 17.57
CA VAL A 60 6.57 2.89 17.46
C VAL A 60 7.62 3.48 16.53
N SER A 61 7.23 3.95 15.35
CA SER A 61 8.13 4.63 14.41
C SER A 61 8.79 5.84 15.07
N LEU A 62 8.01 6.72 15.71
CA LEU A 62 8.54 7.88 16.42
C LEU A 62 9.54 7.50 17.52
N LEU A 63 9.25 6.46 18.32
CA LEU A 63 10.16 5.97 19.35
C LEU A 63 11.49 5.45 18.76
N LEU A 64 11.42 4.70 17.66
CA LEU A 64 12.60 4.22 16.95
C LEU A 64 13.42 5.38 16.36
N PHE A 65 12.76 6.39 15.81
CA PHE A 65 13.40 7.61 15.31
C PHE A 65 14.17 8.34 16.42
N ILE A 66 13.50 8.62 17.55
CA ILE A 66 14.09 9.31 18.69
C ILE A 66 15.27 8.50 19.23
N LYS A 67 15.12 7.17 19.35
CA LYS A 67 16.19 6.30 19.82
C LYS A 67 17.37 6.24 18.85
N GLY A 68 17.11 6.21 17.55
CA GLY A 68 18.13 6.26 16.49
C GLY A 68 18.90 7.58 16.52
N ILE A 69 18.22 8.71 16.64
CA ILE A 69 18.87 10.04 16.77
C ILE A 69 19.65 10.14 18.08
N SER A 70 19.07 9.72 19.20
CA SER A 70 19.75 9.74 20.50
C SER A 70 21.02 8.88 20.47
N SER A 71 20.94 7.70 19.86
CA SER A 71 22.08 6.80 19.63
C SER A 71 23.09 7.36 18.62
N PHE A 72 22.71 8.31 17.77
CA PHE A 72 23.67 8.98 16.90
C PHE A 72 24.37 10.14 17.64
N LEU A 73 23.60 10.94 18.37
CA LEU A 73 24.10 12.14 19.07
C LEU A 73 24.95 11.81 20.29
N HIS A 74 24.55 10.84 21.12
CA HIS A 74 25.32 10.48 22.33
C HIS A 74 26.72 9.96 21.98
N PHE A 75 26.84 9.25 20.86
CA PHE A 75 28.08 8.60 20.45
C PHE A 75 28.91 9.47 19.47
N GLY A 76 28.28 10.40 18.76
CA GLY A 76 28.97 11.37 17.90
C GLY A 76 29.70 12.48 18.64
N LEU A 77 29.42 12.70 19.93
CA LEU A 77 30.10 13.72 20.75
C LEU A 77 31.41 13.22 21.41
N ASP A 78 31.58 11.91 21.57
CA ASP A 78 32.80 11.29 22.10
C ASP A 78 33.75 10.86 20.95
N PHE A 79 34.42 11.84 20.35
CA PHE A 79 35.32 11.64 19.21
C PHE A 79 36.55 10.73 19.48
N SER A 80 36.82 10.36 20.74
CA SER A 80 37.99 9.53 21.09
C SER A 80 37.80 8.02 20.88
N ALA A 81 36.57 7.53 20.67
CA ALA A 81 36.32 6.09 20.46
C ALA A 81 35.03 5.85 19.66
N ILE A 82 34.96 6.35 18.42
CA ILE A 82 33.82 6.06 17.53
C ILE A 82 33.80 4.57 17.18
N ASP A 83 32.93 3.81 17.86
CA ASP A 83 32.65 2.42 17.51
C ASP A 83 31.72 2.37 16.29
N ILE A 84 32.20 1.78 15.21
CA ILE A 84 31.48 1.61 13.95
C ILE A 84 30.16 0.84 14.19
N ASN A 85 30.11 -0.06 15.18
CA ASN A 85 28.90 -0.80 15.54
C ASN A 85 27.76 0.11 16.01
N GLU A 86 28.06 1.23 16.68
CA GLU A 86 27.04 2.14 17.19
C GLU A 86 26.44 3.01 16.08
N ILE A 87 27.27 3.45 15.12
CA ILE A 87 26.78 4.11 13.90
C ILE A 87 25.83 3.19 13.15
N PHE A 88 26.20 1.91 12.99
CA PHE A 88 25.34 0.94 12.32
C PHE A 88 24.00 0.73 13.05
N LYS A 89 24.01 0.62 14.38
CA LYS A 89 22.76 0.49 15.16
C LYS A 89 21.87 1.71 14.97
N ALA A 90 22.43 2.92 15.03
CA ALA A 90 21.69 4.15 14.82
C ALA A 90 21.05 4.21 13.42
N THR A 91 21.80 3.84 12.38
CA THR A 91 21.29 3.80 11.01
C THR A 91 20.18 2.76 10.82
N ILE A 92 20.30 1.55 11.40
CA ILE A 92 19.22 0.54 11.37
C ILE A 92 17.95 1.10 12.02
N LEU A 93 18.08 1.72 13.20
CA LEU A 93 16.92 2.28 13.91
C LEU A 93 16.22 3.38 13.10
N ILE A 94 16.98 4.27 12.46
CA ILE A 94 16.44 5.36 11.63
C ILE A 94 15.80 4.82 10.35
N THR A 95 16.44 3.87 9.66
CA THR A 95 15.92 3.27 8.43
C THR A 95 14.64 2.47 8.70
N LEU A 96 14.63 1.65 9.76
CA LEU A 96 13.45 0.91 10.19
C LEU A 96 12.31 1.86 10.57
N SER A 97 12.62 2.93 11.31
CA SER A 97 11.65 3.96 11.66
C SER A 97 10.98 4.56 10.42
N LEU A 98 11.77 4.93 9.41
CA LEU A 98 11.26 5.52 8.17
C LEU A 98 10.38 4.54 7.40
N ALA A 99 10.79 3.27 7.30
CA ALA A 99 10.01 2.23 6.64
C ALA A 99 8.64 2.01 7.32
N ILE A 100 8.60 2.02 8.67
CA ILE A 100 7.35 1.91 9.43
C ILE A 100 6.49 3.18 9.25
N PHE A 101 7.09 4.36 9.17
CA PHE A 101 6.34 5.60 8.92
C PHE A 101 5.64 5.59 7.57
N ASP A 102 6.33 5.10 6.53
CA ASP A 102 5.74 4.94 5.19
C ASP A 102 4.60 3.90 5.19
N LEU A 103 4.73 2.81 5.96
CA LEU A 103 3.65 1.84 6.18
C LEU A 103 2.42 2.49 6.80
N VAL A 104 2.61 3.24 7.89
CA VAL A 104 1.54 3.94 8.60
C VAL A 104 0.80 4.88 7.64
N LYS A 105 1.56 5.64 6.84
CA LYS A 105 0.96 6.55 5.87
C LYS A 105 0.15 5.81 4.81
N ALA A 106 0.65 4.68 4.29
CA ALA A 106 -0.06 3.86 3.33
C ALA A 106 -1.38 3.32 3.90
N ILE A 107 -1.34 2.67 5.09
CA ILE A 107 -2.55 2.15 5.76
C ILE A 107 -3.53 3.27 6.05
N PHE A 108 -3.06 4.41 6.57
CA PHE A 108 -3.92 5.53 6.93
C PHE A 108 -4.58 6.18 5.71
N GLU A 109 -3.85 6.32 4.59
CA GLU A 109 -4.40 6.86 3.33
C GLU A 109 -5.46 5.92 2.71
N GLU A 110 -5.23 4.61 2.77
CA GLU A 110 -6.10 3.60 2.13
C GLU A 110 -7.34 3.28 2.99
N GLU A 111 -7.17 3.00 4.28
CA GLU A 111 -8.25 2.50 5.15
C GLU A 111 -8.97 3.61 5.94
N VAL A 112 -8.27 4.69 6.32
CA VAL A 112 -8.81 5.72 7.24
C VAL A 112 -9.31 6.94 6.50
N LEU A 113 -8.50 7.51 5.61
CA LEU A 113 -8.92 8.67 4.81
C LEU A 113 -9.99 8.30 3.80
N GLY A 114 -10.18 7.00 3.51
CA GLY A 114 -11.19 6.52 2.59
C GLY A 114 -11.12 7.28 1.29
N LYS A 115 -9.89 7.48 0.77
CA LYS A 115 -9.68 7.92 -0.61
C LYS A 115 -10.17 6.78 -1.51
N GLU A 116 -11.49 6.62 -1.56
CA GLU A 116 -12.22 6.13 -2.70
C GLU A 116 -11.79 7.04 -3.84
N LYS A 117 -10.71 6.65 -4.53
CA LYS A 117 -10.42 7.22 -5.83
C LYS A 117 -11.59 6.78 -6.67
N LYS A 118 -12.57 7.69 -6.76
CA LYS A 118 -13.77 7.59 -7.59
C LYS A 118 -13.47 6.73 -8.80
N HIS A 119 -14.03 5.53 -8.81
CA HIS A 119 -14.23 4.76 -10.03
C HIS A 119 -12.97 4.47 -10.85
N ASP A 120 -11.84 4.20 -10.21
CA ASP A 120 -10.70 3.54 -10.86
C ASP A 120 -10.20 2.44 -9.93
N ASP A 121 -10.49 1.18 -10.28
CA ASP A 121 -9.98 -0.07 -9.66
C ASP A 121 -8.43 -0.18 -9.66
N HIS A 122 -7.76 0.89 -10.10
CA HIS A 122 -6.36 0.97 -10.47
C HIS A 122 -5.52 1.70 -9.41
N SER A 123 -6.15 2.21 -8.34
CA SER A 123 -5.47 3.03 -7.34
C SER A 123 -4.82 2.28 -6.18
N GLY A 124 -5.35 1.12 -5.79
CA GLY A 124 -4.81 0.32 -4.68
C GLY A 124 -3.43 -0.28 -5.00
N HIS A 125 -3.25 -0.76 -6.23
CA HIS A 125 -1.98 -1.34 -6.69
C HIS A 125 -0.84 -0.31 -6.67
N GLN A 126 -1.15 0.97 -6.95
CA GLN A 126 -0.14 2.03 -6.93
C GLN A 126 0.32 2.38 -5.51
N THR A 127 -0.58 2.33 -4.52
CA THR A 127 -0.23 2.54 -3.10
C THR A 127 0.61 1.38 -2.58
N MET A 128 0.21 0.14 -2.86
CA MET A 128 0.95 -1.06 -2.47
C MET A 128 2.37 -1.09 -3.07
N VAL A 129 2.53 -0.71 -4.35
CA VAL A 129 3.85 -0.64 -5.00
C VAL A 129 4.75 0.43 -4.36
N ARG A 130 4.19 1.59 -3.99
CA ARG A 130 4.94 2.64 -3.29
C ARG A 130 5.42 2.17 -1.91
N PHE A 131 4.55 1.47 -1.19
CA PHE A 131 4.88 0.90 0.11
C PHE A 131 5.97 -0.17 0.02
N LEU A 132 5.82 -1.14 -0.88
CA LEU A 132 6.87 -2.15 -1.11
C LEU A 132 8.18 -1.51 -1.60
N GLY A 133 8.10 -0.45 -2.40
CA GLY A 133 9.24 0.33 -2.84
C GLY A 133 10.04 0.92 -1.68
N SER A 134 9.39 1.52 -0.67
CA SER A 134 10.10 2.08 0.49
C SER A 134 10.78 1.00 1.34
N ILE A 135 10.15 -0.17 1.53
CA ILE A 135 10.78 -1.31 2.21
C ILE A 135 12.02 -1.79 1.47
N ILE A 136 11.94 -1.92 0.14
CA ILE A 136 13.08 -2.37 -0.66
C ILE A 136 14.24 -1.36 -0.59
N ILE A 137 13.95 -0.06 -0.63
CA ILE A 137 14.98 0.99 -0.47
C ILE A 137 15.62 0.89 0.92
N ALA A 138 14.82 0.72 1.99
CA ALA A 138 15.31 0.53 3.35
C ALA A 138 16.23 -0.69 3.47
N LEU A 139 15.79 -1.86 3.00
CA LEU A 139 16.59 -3.08 2.98
C LEU A 139 17.86 -2.94 2.12
N SER A 140 17.80 -2.19 1.02
CA SER A 140 18.97 -1.92 0.18
C SER A 140 20.04 -1.14 0.94
N ILE A 141 19.65 -0.10 1.66
CA ILE A 141 20.57 0.72 2.47
C ILE A 141 21.16 -0.10 3.60
N GLU A 142 20.33 -0.89 4.31
CA GLU A 142 20.81 -1.78 5.38
C GLU A 142 21.78 -2.84 4.85
N SER A 143 21.47 -3.42 3.69
CA SER A 143 22.33 -4.43 3.08
C SER A 143 23.69 -3.88 2.67
N LEU A 144 23.72 -2.69 2.07
CA LEU A 144 24.97 -2.03 1.72
C LEU A 144 25.81 -1.72 2.97
N MET A 145 25.16 -1.22 4.02
CA MET A 145 25.81 -0.94 5.29
C MET A 145 26.40 -2.21 5.94
N LEU A 146 25.69 -3.34 5.86
CA LEU A 146 26.16 -4.62 6.38
C LEU A 146 27.39 -5.14 5.62
N VAL A 147 27.47 -4.92 4.30
CA VAL A 147 28.69 -5.22 3.52
C VAL A 147 29.88 -4.45 4.08
N PHE A 148 29.74 -3.14 4.30
CA PHE A 148 30.82 -2.32 4.86
C PHE A 148 31.19 -2.78 6.27
N LYS A 149 30.20 -3.12 7.11
CA LYS A 149 30.44 -3.66 8.45
C LYS A 149 31.33 -4.90 8.41
N PHE A 150 30.96 -5.91 7.61
CA PHE A 150 31.72 -7.16 7.56
C PHE A 150 33.04 -7.02 6.83
N ALA A 151 33.15 -6.13 5.84
CA ALA A 151 34.42 -5.84 5.19
C ALA A 151 35.47 -5.28 6.16
N LEU A 152 35.05 -4.48 7.16
CA LEU A 152 35.96 -3.85 8.13
C LEU A 152 36.18 -4.69 9.40
N THR A 153 35.19 -5.48 9.84
CA THR A 153 35.26 -6.17 11.16
C THR A 153 35.58 -7.66 11.06
N ASP A 154 35.00 -8.37 10.09
CA ASP A 154 35.14 -9.83 9.95
C ASP A 154 34.84 -10.27 8.51
N PRO A 155 35.85 -10.26 7.62
CA PRO A 155 35.67 -10.59 6.20
C PRO A 155 35.10 -11.99 5.95
N LYS A 156 35.20 -12.92 6.93
CA LYS A 156 34.63 -14.26 6.80
C LYS A 156 33.10 -14.24 6.74
N LYS A 157 32.46 -13.21 7.33
CA LYS A 157 31.00 -13.05 7.32
C LYS A 157 30.45 -12.32 6.09
N LEU A 158 31.33 -11.93 5.17
CA LEU A 158 30.95 -11.18 3.98
C LEU A 158 30.00 -11.98 3.06
N GLU A 159 30.05 -13.31 3.11
CA GLU A 159 29.09 -14.18 2.42
C GLU A 159 27.63 -13.89 2.78
N TYR A 160 27.32 -13.60 4.06
CA TYR A 160 25.97 -13.28 4.51
C TYR A 160 25.46 -11.98 3.92
N ALA A 161 26.34 -10.98 3.78
CA ALA A 161 25.98 -9.72 3.14
C ALA A 161 25.73 -9.89 1.63
N VAL A 162 26.47 -10.78 0.97
CA VAL A 162 26.23 -11.12 -0.45
C VAL A 162 24.85 -11.79 -0.63
N TYR A 163 24.49 -12.73 0.26
CA TYR A 163 23.15 -13.35 0.23
C TYR A 163 22.04 -12.32 0.42
N LEU A 164 22.23 -11.35 1.31
CA LEU A 164 21.27 -10.27 1.55
C LEU A 164 21.11 -9.36 0.32
N ILE A 165 22.21 -8.94 -0.32
CA ILE A 165 22.17 -8.16 -1.58
C ILE A 165 21.46 -8.96 -2.68
N GLY A 166 21.74 -10.26 -2.78
CA GLY A 166 21.07 -11.17 -3.70
C GLY A 166 19.55 -11.20 -3.48
N ALA A 167 19.11 -11.29 -2.22
CA ALA A 167 17.70 -11.26 -1.87
C ALA A 167 17.03 -9.92 -2.23
N VAL A 168 17.67 -8.78 -1.93
CA VAL A 168 17.16 -7.45 -2.30
C VAL A 168 17.06 -7.30 -3.83
N SER A 169 18.05 -7.80 -4.57
CA SER A 169 18.04 -7.79 -6.03
C SER A 169 16.89 -8.63 -6.60
N LEU A 170 16.62 -9.79 -6.00
CA LEU A 170 15.48 -10.64 -6.36
C LEU A 170 14.15 -9.94 -6.06
N LEU A 171 14.03 -9.26 -4.91
CA LEU A 171 12.84 -8.45 -4.57
C LEU A 171 12.61 -7.32 -5.58
N LEU A 172 13.67 -6.63 -6.01
CA LEU A 172 13.59 -5.60 -7.05
C LEU A 172 13.12 -6.15 -8.39
N ILE A 173 13.65 -7.31 -8.80
CA ILE A 173 13.22 -7.99 -10.03
C ILE A 173 11.76 -8.42 -9.92
N SER A 174 11.37 -9.02 -8.79
CA SER A 174 9.98 -9.43 -8.52
C SER A 174 9.02 -8.24 -8.58
N LEU A 175 9.36 -7.12 -7.94
CA LEU A 175 8.55 -5.89 -8.00
C LEU A 175 8.49 -5.33 -9.42
N SER A 176 9.61 -5.34 -10.15
CA SER A 176 9.65 -4.89 -11.55
C SER A 176 8.79 -5.75 -12.46
N LEU A 177 8.79 -7.06 -12.27
CA LEU A 177 7.91 -7.99 -12.99
C LEU A 177 6.45 -7.75 -12.64
N TYR A 178 6.11 -7.62 -11.35
CA TYR A 178 4.76 -7.30 -10.89
C TYR A 178 4.24 -6.00 -11.51
N MET A 179 5.05 -4.94 -11.54
CA MET A 179 4.70 -3.69 -12.21
C MET A 179 4.50 -3.88 -13.72
N LYS A 180 5.33 -4.70 -14.36
CA LYS A 180 5.21 -4.98 -15.80
C LYS A 180 3.92 -5.73 -16.11
N PHE A 181 3.56 -6.75 -15.33
CA PHE A 181 2.33 -7.52 -15.54
C PHE A 181 1.08 -6.67 -15.28
N SER A 182 1.05 -5.92 -14.18
CA SER A 182 -0.04 -4.98 -13.91
C SER A 182 -0.16 -3.89 -14.99
N HIS A 183 0.96 -3.49 -15.62
CA HIS A 183 0.93 -2.57 -16.76
C HIS A 183 0.57 -3.25 -18.10
N ILE A 184 0.78 -4.56 -18.26
CA ILE A 184 0.43 -5.30 -19.49
C ILE A 184 -1.08 -5.58 -19.57
N GLU A 185 -1.74 -5.91 -18.46
CA GLU A 185 -3.21 -6.02 -18.41
C GLU A 185 -3.90 -4.76 -18.96
N LYS A 186 -3.31 -3.60 -18.66
CA LYS A 186 -3.70 -2.27 -19.15
C LYS A 186 -3.85 -2.17 -20.67
N LYS A 187 -3.01 -2.90 -21.43
CA LYS A 187 -3.00 -2.86 -22.91
C LYS A 187 -4.04 -3.79 -23.54
N SER A 188 -4.56 -4.75 -22.77
CA SER A 188 -5.55 -5.72 -23.23
C SER A 188 -7.00 -5.28 -22.99
N SER A 189 -7.29 -4.59 -21.89
CA SER A 189 -8.63 -4.02 -21.60
C SER A 189 -8.95 -2.77 -22.39
N GLN A 190 -7.96 -2.01 -22.88
CA GLN A 190 -8.20 -0.85 -23.74
C GLN A 190 -8.48 -1.21 -25.22
N LYS A 191 -8.44 -2.51 -25.56
CA LYS A 191 -8.58 -3.02 -26.93
C LYS A 191 -9.82 -3.90 -27.13
N LYS A 192 -10.73 -3.91 -26.15
CA LYS A 192 -12.01 -4.65 -26.16
C LYS A 192 -13.15 -3.67 -25.98
#